data_AF-A0A8K1LS31-F1
#
_entry.id   AF-A0A8K1LS31-F1
#
_cell.length_a   1.000
_cell.length_b   1.000
_cell.length_c   1.000
_cell.angle_alpha   90.00
_cell.angle_beta   90.00
_cell.angle_gamma   90.00
#
_symmetry.space_group_name_H-M   'P 1'
#
loop_
_entity.id
_entity.type
_entity.pdbx_description
1 polymer ?
#
loop_
_entity_poly.entity_id
_entity_poly.type
_entity_poly.pdbx_seq_one_letter_code
_entity_poly.pdbx_strand_id
1 'polypeptide(L)'
;MRPAREKMFAAYFDRPGGPENLYMKEVVKPDPGEGEVLVRVFASALNKADLLQYKERLVRAFTEEALPHFSRWASPRLQPLVDSVYALQDIAKAHRAMEENRNIGKIIIEIPAFVKKGPRQ
;
A
#
# COMPACT_ATOMS: atom_id res chain seq x y z
N MET A 1 10.68 -8.54 31.78
CA MET A 1 9.46 -9.16 31.19
C MET A 1 9.01 -8.28 30.04
N ARG A 2 8.92 -8.76 28.79
CA ARG A 2 8.40 -7.95 27.67
C ARG A 2 6.87 -7.85 27.83
N PRO A 3 6.24 -6.66 27.68
CA PRO A 3 4.79 -6.55 27.77
C PRO A 3 4.12 -7.43 26.71
N ALA A 4 2.98 -8.02 27.05
CA ALA A 4 2.18 -8.79 26.10
C ALA A 4 1.82 -7.90 24.90
N ARG A 5 2.04 -8.40 23.67
CA ARG A 5 1.69 -7.64 22.47
C ARG A 5 0.16 -7.48 22.40
N GLU A 6 -0.29 -6.24 22.26
CA GLU A 6 -1.71 -5.90 22.10
C GLU A 6 -2.26 -6.58 20.83
N LYS A 7 -3.52 -7.01 20.87
CA LYS A 7 -4.19 -7.66 19.72
C LYS A 7 -5.18 -6.70 19.06
N MET A 8 -5.50 -6.97 17.79
CA MET A 8 -6.56 -6.31 17.04
C MET A 8 -7.34 -7.33 16.19
N PHE A 9 -8.56 -6.99 15.79
CA PHE A 9 -9.30 -7.79 14.82
C PHE A 9 -8.97 -7.39 13.39
N ALA A 10 -8.91 -8.38 12.51
CA ALA A 10 -8.74 -8.20 11.08
C ALA A 10 -9.66 -9.14 10.29
N ALA A 11 -10.06 -8.74 9.09
CA ALA A 11 -10.52 -9.68 8.07
C ALA A 11 -9.29 -10.46 7.58
N TYR A 12 -9.32 -11.78 7.70
CA TYR A 12 -8.18 -12.66 7.53
C TYR A 12 -8.52 -13.82 6.59
N PHE A 13 -7.52 -14.33 5.89
CA PHE A 13 -7.60 -15.56 5.10
C PHE A 13 -6.29 -16.32 5.28
N ASP A 14 -6.33 -17.63 5.51
CA ASP A 14 -5.10 -18.43 5.64
C ASP A 14 -4.52 -18.83 4.28
N ARG A 15 -5.35 -18.80 3.23
CA ARG A 15 -4.98 -19.13 1.86
C ARG A 15 -5.69 -18.19 0.89
N PRO A 16 -5.06 -17.82 -0.23
CA PRO A 16 -5.75 -17.07 -1.29
C PRO A 16 -7.00 -17.82 -1.77
N GLY A 17 -8.03 -17.08 -2.17
CA GLY A 17 -9.28 -17.64 -2.70
C GLY A 17 -10.41 -16.61 -2.71
N GLY A 18 -11.65 -17.07 -2.89
CA GLY A 18 -12.82 -16.21 -2.86
C GLY A 18 -13.23 -15.81 -1.44
N PRO A 19 -14.33 -15.04 -1.30
CA PRO A 19 -14.82 -14.54 -0.02
C PRO A 19 -15.16 -15.65 0.99
N GLU A 20 -15.36 -16.89 0.53
CA GLU A 20 -15.55 -18.08 1.37
C GLU A 20 -14.36 -18.37 2.31
N ASN A 21 -13.16 -17.90 1.97
CA ASN A 21 -11.96 -18.06 2.80
C ASN A 21 -11.74 -16.88 3.76
N LEU A 22 -12.58 -15.84 3.72
CA LEU A 22 -12.43 -14.62 4.52
C LEU A 22 -13.20 -14.74 5.84
N TYR A 23 -12.51 -14.55 6.96
CA TYR A 23 -13.11 -14.63 8.29
C TYR A 23 -12.45 -13.63 9.27
N MET A 24 -13.13 -13.34 10.38
CA MET A 24 -12.59 -12.44 11.40
C MET A 24 -11.58 -13.16 12.28
N LYS A 25 -10.37 -12.60 12.44
CA LYS A 25 -9.30 -13.19 13.26
C LYS A 25 -8.69 -12.14 14.18
N GLU A 26 -8.40 -12.53 15.42
CA GLU A 26 -7.50 -11.75 16.27
C GLU A 26 -6.06 -11.93 15.80
N VAL A 27 -5.41 -10.81 15.50
CA VAL A 27 -4.00 -10.76 15.11
C VAL A 27 -3.23 -9.83 16.04
N VAL A 28 -1.92 -9.99 16.07
CA VAL A 28 -1.05 -9.07 16.81
C VAL A 28 -1.14 -7.68 16.16
N LYS A 29 -1.40 -6.65 16.98
CA LYS A 29 -1.38 -5.27 16.52
C LYS A 29 0.03 -4.94 16.01
N PRO A 30 0.17 -4.42 14.77
CA PRO A 30 1.48 -4.10 14.24
C PRO A 30 2.06 -2.86 14.92
N ASP A 31 3.36 -2.88 15.16
CA ASP A 31 4.11 -1.69 15.54
C ASP A 31 4.54 -0.96 14.26
N PRO A 32 4.24 0.34 14.10
CA PRO A 32 4.67 1.08 12.92
C PRO A 32 6.20 1.25 12.91
N GLY A 33 6.80 0.97 11.76
CA GLY A 33 8.21 1.21 11.47
C GLY A 33 8.56 2.69 11.31
N GLU A 34 9.79 2.98 10.87
CA GLU A 34 10.22 4.34 10.56
C GLU A 34 9.46 4.88 9.34
N GLY A 35 8.86 6.06 9.46
CA GLY A 35 8.04 6.67 8.40
C GLY A 35 6.61 6.12 8.27
N GLU A 36 6.24 5.10 9.06
CA GLU A 36 4.90 4.53 9.05
C GLU A 36 4.00 5.12 10.15
N VAL A 37 2.69 5.11 9.91
CA VAL A 37 1.68 5.53 10.90
C VAL A 37 0.71 4.39 11.18
N LEU A 38 0.37 4.20 12.45
CA LEU A 38 -0.66 3.25 12.85
C LEU A 38 -2.00 3.96 12.94
N VAL A 39 -2.94 3.61 12.06
CA VAL A 39 -4.27 4.22 11.99
C VAL A 39 -5.30 3.30 12.63
N ARG A 40 -6.13 3.84 13.52
CA ARG A 40 -7.30 3.12 14.03
C ARG A 40 -8.40 3.13 12.97
N VAL A 41 -8.70 1.97 12.41
CA VAL A 41 -9.76 1.79 11.42
C VAL A 41 -11.12 1.78 12.12
N PHE A 42 -12.01 2.72 11.76
CA PHE A 42 -13.40 2.75 12.21
C PHE A 42 -14.35 2.11 11.20
N ALA A 43 -14.06 2.30 9.92
CA ALA A 43 -14.76 1.70 8.79
C ALA A 43 -13.79 1.59 7.60
N SER A 44 -14.06 0.66 6.69
CA SER A 44 -13.37 0.53 5.42
C SER A 44 -14.38 0.36 4.30
N ALA A 45 -14.10 0.92 3.12
CA ALA A 45 -14.83 0.59 1.91
C ALA A 45 -14.42 -0.79 1.40
N LEU A 46 -15.33 -1.48 0.71
CA LEU A 46 -15.01 -2.66 -0.10
C LEU A 46 -14.69 -2.20 -1.52
N ASN A 47 -13.58 -2.68 -2.07
CA ASN A 47 -13.12 -2.38 -3.42
C ASN A 47 -13.23 -3.63 -4.29
N LYS A 48 -13.38 -3.44 -5.62
CA LYS A 48 -13.32 -4.56 -6.57
C LYS A 48 -11.97 -5.29 -6.55
N ALA A 49 -10.91 -4.58 -6.14
CA ALA A 49 -9.57 -5.15 -5.95
C ALA A 49 -9.49 -6.15 -4.77
N ASP A 50 -10.48 -6.17 -3.88
CA ASP A 50 -10.57 -7.11 -2.75
C ASP A 50 -11.13 -8.48 -3.21
N LEU A 51 -11.63 -8.58 -4.45
CA LEU A 51 -11.93 -9.85 -5.12
C LEU A 51 -10.62 -10.46 -5.64
N LEU A 52 -9.85 -10.99 -4.69
CA LEU A 52 -8.41 -11.29 -4.75
C LEU A 52 -7.91 -12.16 -5.92
N GLN A 53 -8.74 -12.97 -6.57
CA GLN A 53 -8.30 -13.93 -7.60
C GLN A 53 -7.56 -13.27 -8.77
N TYR A 54 -8.03 -12.10 -9.22
CA TYR A 54 -7.40 -11.40 -10.34
C TYR A 54 -6.08 -10.73 -9.91
N LYS A 55 -6.04 -10.16 -8.70
CA LYS A 55 -4.89 -9.40 -8.20
C LYS A 55 -3.71 -10.31 -7.84
N GLU A 56 -3.95 -11.48 -7.23
CA GLU A 56 -2.89 -12.46 -6.96
C GLU A 56 -2.21 -12.89 -8.27
N ARG A 57 -3.02 -13.31 -9.25
CA ARG A 57 -2.51 -13.70 -10.58
C ARG A 57 -1.73 -12.58 -11.23
N LEU A 58 -2.24 -11.34 -11.18
CA LEU A 58 -1.54 -10.17 -11.73
C LEU A 58 -0.22 -9.89 -11.02
N VAL A 59 -0.19 -9.88 -9.69
CA VAL A 59 1.02 -9.61 -8.92
C VAL A 59 2.06 -10.68 -9.21
N ARG A 60 1.66 -11.95 -9.19
CA ARG A 60 2.56 -13.06 -9.50
C ARG A 60 3.12 -12.99 -10.92
N ALA A 61 2.25 -12.82 -11.93
CA ALA A 61 2.68 -12.69 -13.32
C ALA A 61 3.58 -11.45 -13.52
N PHE A 62 3.25 -10.32 -12.89
CA PHE A 62 4.10 -9.12 -12.94
C PHE A 62 5.48 -9.38 -12.33
N THR A 63 5.56 -10.02 -11.17
CA THR A 63 6.84 -10.32 -10.50
C THR A 63 7.68 -11.30 -11.30
N GLU A 64 7.09 -12.35 -11.86
CA GLU A 64 7.80 -13.38 -12.62
C GLU A 64 8.22 -12.89 -14.01
N GLU A 65 7.35 -12.15 -14.71
CA GLU A 65 7.52 -11.84 -16.14
C GLU A 65 7.98 -10.40 -16.40
N ALA A 66 7.48 -9.42 -15.64
CA ALA A 66 7.73 -8.00 -15.94
C ALA A 66 8.86 -7.41 -15.09
N LEU A 67 8.93 -7.73 -13.81
CA LEU A 67 9.89 -7.15 -12.86
C LEU A 67 11.37 -7.26 -13.30
N PRO A 68 11.84 -8.41 -13.87
CA PRO A 68 13.22 -8.52 -14.35
C PRO A 68 13.61 -7.51 -15.45
N HIS A 69 12.63 -6.89 -16.12
CA HIS A 69 12.86 -5.90 -17.18
C HIS A 69 13.02 -4.46 -16.67
N PHE A 70 12.71 -4.20 -15.39
CA PHE A 70 12.92 -2.92 -14.72
C PHE A 70 14.35 -2.78 -14.14
N SER A 71 15.01 -3.89 -13.78
CA SER A 71 16.10 -3.89 -12.80
C SER A 71 17.55 -3.82 -13.32
N ARG A 72 17.83 -3.44 -14.57
CA ARG A 72 19.23 -3.17 -14.99
C ARG A 72 19.47 -1.67 -15.09
N TRP A 73 20.07 -1.11 -14.03
CA TRP A 73 20.49 0.28 -13.86
C TRP A 73 21.50 0.82 -14.91
N ALA A 74 21.68 0.13 -16.03
CA ALA A 74 22.43 0.61 -17.18
C ALA A 74 21.62 0.60 -18.50
N SER A 75 20.44 -0.04 -18.57
CA SER A 75 19.51 -0.04 -19.72
C SER A 75 18.20 -0.78 -19.39
N PRO A 76 17.21 -0.15 -18.73
CA PRO A 76 15.92 -0.79 -18.47
C PRO A 76 15.13 -0.95 -19.78
N ARG A 77 14.58 -2.14 -20.03
CA ARG A 77 13.68 -2.39 -21.18
C ARG A 77 12.27 -1.84 -20.92
N LEU A 78 11.91 -1.65 -19.66
CA LEU A 78 10.65 -1.05 -19.24
C LEU A 78 10.96 0.10 -18.28
N GLN A 79 10.49 1.30 -18.60
CA GLN A 79 10.54 2.46 -17.74
C GLN A 79 9.12 2.84 -17.32
N PRO A 80 8.82 2.93 -16.01
CA PRO A 80 7.53 3.45 -15.58
C PRO A 80 7.47 4.93 -15.94
N LEU A 81 6.43 5.32 -16.68
CA LEU A 81 6.19 6.71 -16.98
C LEU A 81 5.60 7.37 -15.72
N VAL A 82 6.41 8.19 -15.07
CA VAL A 82 5.96 9.05 -13.97
C VAL A 82 5.58 10.39 -14.58
N ASP A 83 4.31 10.77 -14.40
CA ASP A 83 3.79 12.04 -14.90
C ASP A 83 4.28 13.18 -14.01
N SER A 84 4.02 13.06 -12.71
CA SER A 84 4.24 14.11 -11.72
C SER A 84 4.59 13.52 -10.35
N VAL A 85 5.42 14.21 -9.59
CA VAL A 85 5.69 13.93 -8.18
C VAL A 85 5.20 15.12 -7.36
N TYR A 86 4.35 14.87 -6.36
CA TYR A 86 3.88 15.88 -5.42
C TYR A 86 4.32 15.51 -4.01
N ALA A 87 4.67 16.50 -3.20
CA ALA A 87 4.88 16.26 -1.79
C ALA A 87 3.53 16.04 -1.09
N LEU A 88 3.52 15.30 0.03
CA LEU A 88 2.31 14.98 0.78
C LEU A 88 1.50 16.23 1.16
N GLN A 89 2.15 17.36 1.46
CA GLN A 89 1.47 18.63 1.75
C GLN A 89 0.63 19.15 0.57
N ASP A 90 0.94 18.75 -0.66
CA ASP A 90 0.26 19.16 -1.89
C ASP A 90 -0.79 18.14 -2.35
N ILE A 91 -1.26 17.25 -1.47
CA ILE A 91 -2.19 16.16 -1.83
C ILE A 91 -3.45 16.65 -2.56
N ALA A 92 -4.00 17.81 -2.18
CA ALA A 92 -5.16 18.40 -2.84
C ALA A 92 -4.84 18.84 -4.29
N LYS A 93 -3.61 19.32 -4.55
CA LYS A 93 -3.14 19.65 -5.90
C LYS A 93 -2.97 18.39 -6.74
N ALA A 94 -2.44 17.32 -6.14
CA ALA A 94 -2.31 16.01 -6.80
C ALA A 94 -3.68 15.43 -7.20
N HIS A 95 -4.68 15.51 -6.31
CA HIS A 95 -6.05 15.08 -6.62
C HIS A 95 -6.69 15.89 -7.75
N ARG A 96 -6.53 17.22 -7.76
CA ARG A 96 -7.02 18.04 -8.88
C ARG A 96 -6.35 17.66 -10.20
N ALA A 97 -5.03 17.47 -10.21
CA ALA A 97 -4.30 17.01 -11.40
C ALA A 97 -4.76 15.61 -11.88
N MET A 98 -5.18 14.75 -10.95
CA MET A 98 -5.76 13.45 -11.26
C MET A 98 -7.16 13.58 -11.90
N GLU A 99 -8.03 14.42 -11.34
CA GLU A 99 -9.40 14.66 -11.81
C GLU A 99 -9.47 15.29 -13.20
N GLU A 100 -8.48 16.11 -13.55
CA GLU A 100 -8.39 16.73 -14.87
C GLU A 100 -8.11 15.71 -16.01
N ASN A 101 -7.89 14.42 -15.70
CA ASN A 101 -7.69 13.31 -16.65
C ASN A 101 -6.62 13.57 -17.73
N ARG A 102 -5.69 14.49 -17.48
CA ARG A 102 -4.59 14.86 -18.39
C ARG A 102 -3.25 14.21 -18.04
N ASN A 103 -3.18 13.47 -16.94
CA ASN A 103 -1.96 12.78 -16.53
C ASN A 103 -1.59 11.66 -17.53
N ILE A 104 -0.33 11.64 -17.95
CA ILE A 104 0.23 10.55 -18.76
C ILE A 104 1.19 9.76 -17.88
N GLY A 105 0.67 8.73 -17.21
CA GLY A 105 1.46 7.84 -16.35
C GLY A 105 1.08 7.93 -14.88
N LYS A 106 2.03 7.61 -13.99
CA LYS A 106 1.80 7.57 -12.54
C LYS A 106 2.04 8.93 -11.91
N ILE A 107 1.10 9.37 -11.08
CA ILE A 107 1.34 10.45 -10.11
C ILE A 107 1.89 9.82 -8.83
N ILE A 108 3.02 10.31 -8.34
CA ILE A 108 3.67 9.83 -7.11
C ILE A 108 3.50 10.86 -6.01
N ILE A 109 3.19 10.39 -4.80
CA ILE A 109 3.18 11.22 -3.59
C ILE A 109 4.44 10.92 -2.79
N GLU A 110 5.28 11.93 -2.59
CA GLU A 110 6.45 11.88 -1.74
C GLU A 110 6.03 12.19 -0.29
N ILE A 111 6.32 11.25 0.61
CA ILE A 111 6.03 11.39 2.03
C ILE A 111 7.34 11.76 2.73
N PRO A 112 7.44 12.92 3.40
CA PRO A 112 8.64 13.27 4.15
C PRO A 112 8.84 12.29 5.32
N ALA A 113 10.09 11.97 5.62
CA ALA A 113 10.42 11.11 6.76
C ALA A 113 9.92 11.71 8.07
N PHE A 114 9.03 11.00 8.78
CA PHE A 114 8.54 11.42 10.09
C PHE A 114 9.56 11.08 11.18
N VAL A 115 10.13 12.10 11.83
CA VAL A 115 10.90 11.92 13.07
C VAL A 115 9.90 11.70 14.22
N LYS A 116 9.97 10.54 14.89
CA LYS A 116 9.15 10.21 16.07
C LYS A 116 9.30 11.31 17.14
N LYS A 117 8.21 12.01 17.48
CA LYS A 117 8.08 12.55 18.84
C LYS A 117 7.83 11.38 19.77
N GLY A 118 8.69 11.24 20.80
CA GLY A 118 8.58 10.22 21.84
C GLY A 118 7.20 10.21 22.52
N PRO A 119 6.92 9.18 23.34
CA PRO A 119 5.59 8.98 23.92
C PRO A 119 5.11 10.26 24.63
N ARG A 120 3.90 10.71 24.28
CA ARG A 120 3.16 11.66 25.12
C ARG A 120 3.00 10.99 26.49
N GLN A 121 3.53 11.64 27.52
CA GLN A 121 3.23 11.33 28.91
C GLN A 121 1.73 11.47 29.16
#